data_AF-A0A842MNP0-F1
#
_entry.id   AF-A0A842MNP0-F1
#
_cell.length_a   1.000
_cell.length_b   1.000
_cell.length_c   1.000
_cell.angle_alpha   90.00
_cell.angle_beta   90.00
_cell.angle_gamma   90.00
#
_symmetry.space_group_name_H-M   'P 1'
#
loop_
_entity.id
_entity.type
_entity.pdbx_description
1 polymer ?
#
loop_
_entity_poly.entity_id
_entity_poly.type
_entity_poly.pdbx_seq_one_letter_code
_entity_poly.pdbx_strand_id
1 'polypeptide(L)'
;MFTVFIIGTAGSGKSLLTAAFSEWLKISKQDVAIVNLDPGALSLPYNPDVDARDYVSVEQIMDEYGLGPNGALIMAADMIAEEIDEIAKEVEELKSDVVIVDTPGQMELFAFRASGPFIVNELVGGSKAIVYLFDAVFSMNPLNYVSNLFLSAAVHSRFLLPQVHVLSKCDLLPEDEVNRIVDWSAKPKMLENAIEQK
;
A
#
# COMPACT_ATOMS: atom_id res chain seq x y z
N MET A 1 4.65 -15.96 -10.75
CA MET A 1 4.84 -14.99 -9.66
C MET A 1 4.39 -13.60 -10.11
N PHE A 2 3.28 -13.13 -9.56
CA PHE A 2 2.81 -11.74 -9.64
C PHE A 2 3.05 -11.05 -8.30
N THR A 3 3.53 -9.82 -8.32
CA THR A 3 3.76 -9.03 -7.10
C THR A 3 2.80 -7.85 -7.05
N VAL A 4 2.03 -7.73 -5.98
CA VAL A 4 1.02 -6.70 -5.80
C VAL A 4 1.39 -5.83 -4.60
N PHE A 5 1.63 -4.54 -4.85
CA PHE A 5 1.91 -3.56 -3.81
C PHE A 5 0.61 -2.87 -3.38
N ILE A 6 0.27 -2.98 -2.10
CA ILE A 6 -0.88 -2.29 -1.53
C ILE A 6 -0.43 -0.91 -1.05
N ILE A 7 -0.88 0.15 -1.75
CA ILE A 7 -0.51 1.54 -1.48
C ILE A 7 -1.77 2.35 -1.17
N GLY A 8 -1.64 3.34 -0.30
CA GLY A 8 -2.71 4.26 0.05
C GLY A 8 -2.34 5.09 1.24
N THR A 9 -3.10 6.15 1.50
CA THR A 9 -2.87 7.04 2.65
C THR A 9 -2.94 6.29 3.99
N ALA A 10 -2.36 6.87 5.04
CA ALA A 10 -2.45 6.31 6.38
C ALA A 10 -3.93 6.13 6.77
N GLY A 11 -4.26 4.95 7.31
CA GLY A 11 -5.63 4.62 7.70
C GLY A 11 -6.55 4.17 6.55
N SER A 12 -6.11 4.16 5.28
CA SER A 12 -6.93 3.67 4.15
C SER A 12 -7.26 2.17 4.19
N GLY A 13 -6.61 1.40 5.07
CA GLY A 13 -6.89 -0.02 5.27
C GLY A 13 -5.94 -0.98 4.54
N LYS A 14 -4.70 -0.55 4.23
CA LYS A 14 -3.68 -1.37 3.54
C LYS A 14 -3.50 -2.76 4.17
N SER A 15 -3.08 -2.82 5.43
CA SER A 15 -2.84 -4.09 6.14
C SER A 15 -4.10 -4.96 6.26
N LEU A 16 -5.27 -4.35 6.42
CA LEU A 16 -6.53 -5.10 6.49
C LEU A 16 -6.92 -5.70 5.14
N LEU A 17 -6.71 -4.96 4.04
CA LEU A 17 -6.89 -5.49 2.70
C LEU A 17 -5.88 -6.61 2.42
N THR A 18 -4.61 -6.46 2.82
CA THR A 18 -3.59 -7.51 2.71
C THR A 18 -4.04 -8.79 3.40
N ALA A 19 -4.54 -8.71 4.65
CA ALA A 19 -5.09 -9.86 5.37
C ALA A 19 -6.25 -10.50 4.59
N ALA A 20 -7.32 -9.75 4.33
CA ALA A 20 -8.55 -10.28 3.75
C ALA A 20 -8.32 -10.83 2.33
N PHE A 21 -7.50 -10.15 1.52
CA PHE A 21 -7.22 -10.57 0.15
C PHE A 21 -6.33 -11.82 0.11
N SER A 22 -5.32 -11.90 0.98
CA SER A 22 -4.50 -13.11 1.09
C SER A 22 -5.33 -14.33 1.51
N GLU A 23 -6.23 -14.18 2.48
CA GLU A 23 -7.13 -15.25 2.92
C GLU A 23 -8.06 -15.71 1.79
N TRP A 24 -8.67 -14.76 1.08
CA TRP A 24 -9.54 -15.05 -0.05
C TRP A 24 -8.82 -15.81 -1.18
N LEU A 25 -7.58 -15.42 -1.50
CA LEU A 25 -6.76 -16.11 -2.50
C LEU A 25 -6.36 -17.52 -2.04
N LYS A 26 -5.99 -17.69 -0.76
CA LYS A 26 -5.68 -19.01 -0.17
C LYS A 26 -6.89 -19.94 -0.22
N ILE A 27 -8.10 -19.44 0.10
CA ILE A 27 -9.37 -20.19 -0.03
C ILE A 27 -9.61 -20.59 -1.50
N SER A 28 -9.22 -19.72 -2.44
CA SER A 28 -9.29 -19.95 -3.89
C SER A 28 -8.16 -20.86 -4.42
N LYS A 29 -7.40 -21.51 -3.53
CA LYS A 29 -6.29 -22.42 -3.84
C LYS A 29 -5.15 -21.78 -4.63
N GLN A 30 -4.93 -20.47 -4.44
CA GLN A 30 -3.72 -19.80 -4.91
C GLN A 30 -2.63 -19.90 -3.85
N ASP A 31 -1.39 -20.07 -4.29
CA ASP A 31 -0.22 -19.97 -3.41
C ASP A 31 0.14 -18.49 -3.24
N VAL A 32 0.16 -18.00 -1.99
CA VAL A 32 0.28 -16.58 -1.67
C VAL A 32 1.29 -16.37 -0.55
N ALA A 33 2.31 -15.57 -0.86
CA ALA A 33 3.24 -15.01 0.11
C ALA A 33 2.81 -13.59 0.52
N ILE A 34 2.96 -13.27 1.80
CA ILE A 34 2.66 -11.96 2.37
C ILE A 34 3.95 -11.33 2.86
N VAL A 35 4.25 -10.14 2.37
CA VAL A 35 5.45 -9.37 2.74
C VAL A 35 5.02 -8.11 3.48
N ASN A 36 5.52 -7.90 4.69
CA ASN A 36 5.37 -6.64 5.40
C ASN A 36 6.60 -5.76 5.17
N LEU A 37 6.40 -4.57 4.59
CA LEU A 37 7.43 -3.53 4.47
C LEU A 37 7.16 -2.30 5.34
N ASP A 38 6.15 -2.33 6.23
CA ASP A 38 5.91 -1.23 7.15
C ASP A 38 6.74 -1.40 8.45
N PRO A 39 7.82 -0.61 8.65
CA PRO A 39 8.60 -0.68 9.89
C PRO A 39 7.84 -0.13 11.10
N GLY A 40 6.81 0.70 10.88
CA GLY A 40 6.03 1.33 11.94
C GLY A 40 4.83 0.51 12.41
N ALA A 41 4.60 -0.67 11.84
CA ALA A 41 3.47 -1.51 12.20
C ALA A 41 3.65 -2.13 13.59
N LEU A 42 2.81 -1.75 14.55
CA LEU A 42 2.82 -2.31 15.91
C LEU A 42 2.18 -3.70 15.98
N SER A 43 1.09 -3.90 15.23
CA SER A 43 0.37 -5.17 15.17
C SER A 43 -0.18 -5.38 13.77
N LEU A 44 0.01 -6.57 13.20
CA LEU A 44 -0.50 -6.94 11.89
C LEU A 44 -1.74 -7.85 12.04
N PRO A 45 -2.78 -7.69 11.22
CA PRO A 45 -3.95 -8.57 11.20
C PRO A 45 -3.68 -9.90 10.47
N TYR A 46 -2.44 -10.18 10.12
CA TYR A 46 -1.95 -11.36 9.44
C TYR A 46 -0.56 -11.71 9.96
N ASN A 47 -0.10 -12.93 9.67
CA ASN A 47 1.29 -13.32 9.89
C ASN A 47 2.04 -13.17 8.56
N PRO A 48 2.99 -12.23 8.44
CA PRO A 48 3.81 -12.11 7.24
C PRO A 48 4.71 -13.33 7.07
N ASP A 49 4.96 -13.71 5.83
CA ASP A 49 5.96 -14.73 5.48
C ASP A 49 7.37 -14.13 5.45
N VAL A 50 7.47 -12.83 5.10
CA VAL A 50 8.70 -12.02 5.23
C VAL A 50 8.34 -10.68 5.87
N ASP A 51 9.07 -10.29 6.91
CA ASP A 51 8.80 -9.07 7.69
C ASP A 51 10.02 -8.17 7.78
N ALA A 52 9.93 -6.96 7.23
CA ALA A 52 10.99 -5.96 7.29
C ALA A 52 11.39 -5.58 8.74
N ARG A 53 10.49 -5.80 9.71
CA ARG A 53 10.76 -5.55 11.14
C ARG A 53 11.77 -6.52 11.75
N ASP A 54 12.03 -7.66 11.10
CA ASP A 54 13.07 -8.60 11.53
C ASP A 54 14.48 -8.10 11.22
N TYR A 55 14.61 -7.16 10.26
CA TYR A 55 15.87 -6.56 9.84
C TYR A 55 16.08 -5.17 10.45
N VAL A 56 14.99 -4.39 10.62
CA VAL A 56 15.06 -2.98 11.02
C VAL A 56 14.05 -2.67 12.12
N SER A 57 14.53 -2.19 13.28
CA SER A 57 13.70 -1.73 14.40
C SER A 57 13.68 -0.20 14.49
N VAL A 58 12.48 0.38 14.40
CA VAL A 58 12.28 1.83 14.55
C VAL A 58 12.67 2.30 15.95
N GLU A 59 12.38 1.51 16.98
CA GLU A 59 12.72 1.83 18.37
C GLU A 59 14.23 1.92 18.56
N GLN A 60 14.99 0.95 18.02
CA GLN A 60 16.45 0.96 18.09
C GLN A 60 17.04 2.16 17.35
N ILE A 61 16.50 2.52 16.19
CA ILE A 61 16.92 3.70 15.43
C ILE A 61 16.67 4.99 16.21
N MET A 62 15.52 5.10 16.89
CA MET A 62 15.22 6.26 17.73
C MET A 62 16.25 6.41 18.86
N ASP A 63 16.58 5.31 19.53
CA ASP A 63 17.51 5.30 20.65
C ASP A 63 18.97 5.56 20.22
N GLU A 64 19.42 4.91 19.14
CA GLU A 64 20.80 5.01 18.65
C GLU A 64 21.12 6.38 18.04
N TYR A 65 20.22 6.90 17.21
CA TYR A 65 20.44 8.14 16.46
C TYR A 65 19.79 9.37 17.09
N GLY A 66 19.09 9.21 18.23
CA GLY A 66 18.39 10.29 18.92
C GLY A 66 17.27 10.91 18.07
N LEU A 67 16.64 10.12 17.21
CA LEU A 67 15.64 10.59 16.26
C LEU A 67 14.23 10.56 16.87
N GLY A 68 13.40 11.54 16.48
CA GLY A 68 11.96 11.46 16.71
C GLY A 68 11.30 10.42 15.81
N PRO A 69 10.03 10.02 16.07
CA PRO A 69 9.36 8.92 15.37
C PRO A 69 9.36 9.05 13.85
N ASN A 70 9.08 10.24 13.31
CA ASN A 70 9.08 10.45 11.86
C ASN A 70 10.49 10.33 11.26
N GLY A 71 11.52 10.83 11.96
CA GLY A 71 12.91 10.70 11.51
C GLY A 71 13.38 9.25 11.51
N ALA A 72 12.97 8.49 12.52
CA ALA A 72 13.27 7.07 12.62
C ALA A 72 12.56 6.25 11.54
N LEU A 73 11.29 6.54 11.22
CA LEU A 73 10.57 5.87 10.11
C LEU A 73 11.21 6.14 8.75
N ILE A 74 11.68 7.37 8.53
CA ILE A 74 12.41 7.78 7.32
C ILE A 74 13.70 6.97 7.19
N MET A 75 14.49 6.90 8.25
CA MET A 75 15.74 6.13 8.28
C MET A 75 15.47 4.62 8.16
N ALA A 76 14.45 4.11 8.83
CA ALA A 76 14.07 2.70 8.75
C ALA A 76 13.70 2.30 7.32
N ALA A 77 12.95 3.13 6.60
CA ALA A 77 12.62 2.89 5.19
C ALA A 77 13.87 2.88 4.28
N ASP A 78 14.90 3.66 4.60
CA ASP A 78 16.16 3.64 3.87
C ASP A 78 16.98 2.39 4.21
N MET A 79 17.04 1.97 5.48
CA MET A 79 17.72 0.73 5.90
C MET A 79 17.03 -0.53 5.35
N ILE A 80 15.70 -0.56 5.27
CA ILE A 80 14.97 -1.66 4.62
C ILE A 80 15.35 -1.75 3.13
N ALA A 81 15.59 -0.61 2.48
CA ALA A 81 16.04 -0.61 1.10
C ALA A 81 17.46 -1.19 0.96
N GLU A 82 18.33 -1.05 1.97
CA GLU A 82 19.67 -1.67 1.98
C GLU A 82 19.58 -3.20 2.13
N GLU A 83 18.59 -3.69 2.86
CA GLU A 83 18.35 -5.13 3.09
C GLU A 83 17.49 -5.79 1.99
N ILE A 84 17.13 -5.04 0.93
CA ILE A 84 16.17 -5.52 -0.07
C ILE A 84 16.64 -6.79 -0.78
N ASP A 85 17.95 -6.97 -0.96
CA ASP A 85 18.51 -8.15 -1.61
C ASP A 85 18.27 -9.43 -0.81
N GLU A 86 18.31 -9.36 0.52
CA GLU A 86 18.02 -10.52 1.39
C GLU A 86 16.51 -10.79 1.46
N ILE A 87 15.70 -9.74 1.65
CA ILE A 87 14.23 -9.83 1.60
C ILE A 87 13.78 -10.45 0.25
N ALA A 88 14.38 -10.01 -0.85
CA ALA A 88 14.12 -10.51 -2.19
C ALA A 88 14.39 -12.02 -2.30
N LYS A 89 15.54 -12.49 -1.81
CA LYS A 89 15.88 -13.92 -1.80
C LYS A 89 14.88 -14.74 -1.01
N GLU A 90 14.51 -14.29 0.19
CA GLU A 90 13.51 -14.99 1.02
C GLU A 90 12.17 -15.11 0.29
N VAL A 91 11.70 -14.02 -0.33
CA VAL A 91 10.48 -14.03 -1.15
C VAL A 91 10.56 -15.01 -2.31
N GLU A 92 11.71 -15.11 -3.00
CA GLU A 92 11.91 -16.03 -4.11
C GLU A 92 11.89 -17.50 -3.65
N GLU A 93 12.43 -17.80 -2.46
CA GLU A 93 12.47 -19.15 -1.89
C GLU A 93 11.08 -19.70 -1.55
N LEU A 94 10.11 -18.82 -1.24
CA LEU A 94 8.72 -19.20 -0.99
C LEU A 94 8.03 -19.80 -2.23
N LYS A 95 8.48 -19.43 -3.44
CA LYS A 95 7.97 -19.94 -4.73
C LYS A 95 6.45 -19.78 -4.92
N SER A 96 5.84 -18.81 -4.26
CA SER A 96 4.41 -18.53 -4.37
C SER A 96 4.00 -17.95 -5.73
N ASP A 97 2.75 -18.21 -6.13
CA ASP A 97 2.18 -17.69 -7.38
C ASP A 97 1.94 -16.17 -7.31
N VAL A 98 1.55 -15.69 -6.13
CA VAL A 98 1.24 -14.28 -5.83
C VAL A 98 2.00 -13.83 -4.58
N VAL A 99 2.60 -12.65 -4.64
CA VAL A 99 3.21 -11.96 -3.50
C VAL A 99 2.40 -10.69 -3.23
N ILE A 100 1.84 -10.56 -2.04
CA ILE A 100 1.15 -9.34 -1.61
C ILE A 100 2.07 -8.59 -0.66
N VAL A 101 2.38 -7.34 -1.02
CA VAL A 101 3.29 -6.49 -0.27
C VAL A 101 2.49 -5.39 0.42
N ASP A 102 2.44 -5.43 1.75
CA ASP A 102 1.96 -4.30 2.54
C ASP A 102 3.05 -3.24 2.67
N THR A 103 2.72 -2.00 2.33
CA THR A 103 3.69 -0.90 2.26
C THR A 103 3.55 0.02 3.48
N PRO A 104 4.59 0.83 3.81
CA PRO A 104 4.56 1.74 4.95
C PRO A 104 3.27 2.54 5.10
N GLY A 105 2.81 2.70 6.35
CA GLY A 105 1.60 3.44 6.69
C GLY A 105 1.54 4.83 6.06
N GLN A 106 2.67 5.54 6.06
CA GLN A 106 2.87 6.81 5.37
C GLN A 106 3.28 6.57 3.92
N MET A 107 2.36 6.83 2.99
CA MET A 107 2.59 6.64 1.56
C MET A 107 3.78 7.47 1.05
N GLU A 108 4.04 8.63 1.63
CA GLU A 108 5.12 9.53 1.26
C GLU A 108 6.50 8.88 1.42
N LEU A 109 6.67 8.04 2.45
CA LEU A 109 7.92 7.32 2.69
C LEU A 109 8.22 6.34 1.55
N PHE A 110 7.18 5.72 1.00
CA PHE A 110 7.31 4.75 -0.07
C PHE A 110 7.31 5.41 -1.46
N ALA A 111 6.35 6.29 -1.75
CA ALA A 111 6.16 6.84 -3.08
C ALA A 111 7.08 8.03 -3.41
N PHE A 112 7.51 8.83 -2.44
CA PHE A 112 8.22 10.08 -2.74
C PHE A 112 9.71 10.05 -2.39
N ARG A 113 10.19 8.94 -1.81
CA ARG A 113 11.63 8.72 -1.56
C ARG A 113 12.24 7.83 -2.64
N ALA A 114 13.56 7.78 -2.68
CA ALA A 114 14.29 6.92 -3.62
C ALA A 114 14.20 5.44 -3.23
N SER A 115 14.07 5.15 -1.93
CA SER A 115 13.98 3.80 -1.36
C SER A 115 12.78 3.02 -1.91
N GLY A 116 11.57 3.59 -1.98
CA GLY A 116 10.42 2.82 -2.46
C GLY A 116 10.52 2.36 -3.93
N PRO A 117 10.83 3.21 -4.93
CA PRO A 117 11.05 2.75 -6.30
C PRO A 117 12.19 1.74 -6.42
N PHE A 118 13.26 1.90 -5.62
CA PHE A 118 14.34 0.93 -5.56
C PHE A 118 13.83 -0.42 -5.05
N ILE A 119 13.14 -0.45 -3.92
CA ILE A 119 12.48 -1.63 -3.35
C ILE A 119 11.56 -2.30 -4.37
N VAL A 120 10.68 -1.53 -5.03
CA VAL A 120 9.75 -2.07 -6.02
C VAL A 120 10.49 -2.68 -7.21
N ASN A 121 11.64 -2.14 -7.61
CA ASN A 121 12.44 -2.66 -8.72
C ASN A 121 13.20 -3.93 -8.34
N GLU A 122 13.86 -3.94 -7.18
CA GLU A 122 14.71 -5.06 -6.73
C GLU A 122 13.92 -6.24 -6.18
N LEU A 123 12.75 -6.01 -5.54
CA LEU A 123 11.93 -7.09 -5.02
C LEU A 123 11.56 -8.08 -6.14
N VAL A 124 11.83 -9.36 -5.91
CA VAL A 124 11.72 -10.41 -6.95
C VAL A 124 10.29 -10.52 -7.46
N GLY A 125 10.15 -10.85 -8.75
CA GLY A 125 8.86 -11.13 -9.37
C GLY A 125 8.73 -10.50 -10.75
N GLY A 126 8.16 -11.27 -11.68
CA GLY A 126 7.98 -10.85 -13.07
C GLY A 126 7.05 -9.66 -13.19
N SER A 127 5.74 -9.91 -13.23
CA SER A 127 4.74 -8.85 -13.42
C SER A 127 4.36 -8.20 -12.08
N LYS A 128 4.57 -6.89 -11.97
CA LYS A 128 4.31 -6.08 -10.78
C LYS A 128 3.09 -5.17 -11.02
N ALA A 129 2.26 -4.98 -10.01
CA ALA A 129 1.12 -4.08 -10.05
C ALA A 129 0.92 -3.36 -8.71
N ILE A 130 0.28 -2.19 -8.77
CA ILE A 130 -0.09 -1.40 -7.59
C ILE A 130 -1.60 -1.47 -7.41
N VAL A 131 -2.05 -1.83 -6.21
CA VAL A 131 -3.41 -1.59 -5.75
C VAL A 131 -3.39 -0.32 -4.91
N TYR A 132 -4.01 0.74 -5.43
CA TYR A 132 -4.09 2.03 -4.75
C TYR A 132 -5.45 2.18 -4.05
N LEU A 133 -5.43 2.37 -2.74
CA LEU A 133 -6.63 2.46 -1.92
C LEU A 133 -7.22 3.88 -1.86
N PHE A 134 -8.51 3.96 -2.16
CA PHE A 134 -9.38 5.08 -1.86
C PHE A 134 -10.20 4.75 -0.61
N ASP A 135 -10.01 5.48 0.48
CA ASP A 135 -10.89 5.34 1.66
C ASP A 135 -12.28 5.90 1.32
N ALA A 136 -13.33 5.08 1.43
CA ALA A 136 -14.69 5.47 1.05
C ALA A 136 -15.23 6.65 1.86
N VAL A 137 -15.01 6.66 3.18
CA VAL A 137 -15.51 7.71 4.08
C VAL A 137 -14.83 9.05 3.76
N PHE A 138 -13.52 9.03 3.51
CA PHE A 138 -12.77 10.20 3.08
C PHE A 138 -13.20 10.68 1.69
N SER A 139 -13.40 9.73 0.77
CA SER A 139 -13.73 9.96 -0.63
C SER A 139 -15.17 10.40 -0.85
N MET A 140 -16.07 10.26 0.12
CA MET A 140 -17.45 10.76 0.03
C MET A 140 -17.52 12.27 -0.28
N ASN A 141 -16.49 13.02 0.14
CA ASN A 141 -16.30 14.40 -0.26
C ASN A 141 -15.63 14.46 -1.66
N PRO A 142 -16.27 15.05 -2.68
CA PRO A 142 -15.74 15.08 -4.05
C PRO A 142 -14.40 15.84 -4.17
N LEU A 143 -14.15 16.87 -3.36
CA LEU A 143 -12.83 17.54 -3.34
C LEU A 143 -11.73 16.66 -2.74
N ASN A 144 -12.08 15.82 -1.76
CA ASN A 144 -11.15 14.85 -1.20
C ASN A 144 -10.89 13.72 -2.19
N TYR A 145 -11.91 13.27 -2.92
CA TYR A 145 -11.75 12.30 -4.01
C TYR A 145 -10.77 12.81 -5.07
N VAL A 146 -10.92 14.07 -5.52
CA VAL A 146 -9.99 14.71 -6.46
C VAL A 146 -8.57 14.80 -5.90
N SER A 147 -8.44 15.21 -4.63
CA SER A 147 -7.13 15.23 -3.95
C SER A 147 -6.47 13.85 -3.98
N ASN A 148 -7.24 12.79 -3.71
CA ASN A 148 -6.73 11.43 -3.72
C ASN A 148 -6.38 10.94 -5.14
N LEU A 149 -7.11 11.39 -6.15
CA LEU A 149 -6.78 11.12 -7.56
C LEU A 149 -5.43 11.75 -7.97
N PHE A 150 -5.11 12.96 -7.49
CA PHE A 150 -3.80 13.56 -7.71
C PHE A 150 -2.68 12.76 -7.02
N LEU A 151 -2.92 12.29 -5.80
CA LEU A 151 -1.99 11.43 -5.08
C LEU A 151 -1.77 10.10 -5.82
N SER A 152 -2.85 9.45 -6.29
CA SER A 152 -2.73 8.19 -7.04
C SER A 152 -1.95 8.39 -8.35
N ALA A 153 -2.18 9.50 -9.05
CA ALA A 153 -1.44 9.87 -10.25
C ALA A 153 0.05 10.13 -9.98
N ALA A 154 0.37 10.76 -8.85
CA ALA A 154 1.76 10.95 -8.40
C ALA A 154 2.46 9.62 -8.07
N VAL A 155 1.73 8.67 -7.46
CA VAL A 155 2.23 7.30 -7.26
C VAL A 155 2.46 6.62 -8.61
N HIS A 156 1.49 6.67 -9.52
CA HIS A 156 1.62 6.03 -10.83
C HIS A 156 2.80 6.60 -11.63
N SER A 157 2.99 7.91 -11.65
CA SER A 157 4.12 8.53 -12.36
C SER A 157 5.48 8.20 -11.75
N ARG A 158 5.52 7.88 -10.45
CA ARG A 158 6.74 7.43 -9.77
C ARG A 158 7.14 6.02 -10.17
N PHE A 159 6.20 5.08 -10.14
CA PHE A 159 6.49 3.65 -10.29
C PHE A 159 6.32 3.15 -11.73
N LEU A 160 5.49 3.80 -12.54
CA LEU A 160 5.15 3.41 -13.91
C LEU A 160 4.67 1.95 -14.04
N LEU A 161 4.03 1.44 -12.98
CA LEU A 161 3.42 0.12 -12.95
C LEU A 161 1.92 0.21 -13.23
N PRO A 162 1.30 -0.87 -13.76
CA PRO A 162 -0.15 -1.01 -13.79
C PRO A 162 -0.75 -0.71 -12.40
N GLN A 163 -1.66 0.27 -12.34
CA GLN A 163 -2.28 0.72 -11.09
C GLN A 163 -3.79 0.48 -11.15
N VAL A 164 -4.33 -0.21 -10.14
CA VAL A 164 -5.76 -0.44 -9.96
C VAL A 164 -6.23 0.36 -8.75
N HIS A 165 -7.30 1.14 -8.92
CA HIS A 165 -7.93 1.87 -7.82
C HIS A 165 -8.96 1.00 -7.13
N VAL A 166 -8.89 0.90 -5.80
CA VAL A 166 -9.82 0.12 -4.98
C VAL A 166 -10.43 1.02 -3.92
N LEU A 167 -11.76 1.07 -3.88
CA LEU A 167 -12.51 1.79 -2.85
C LEU A 167 -12.63 0.91 -1.60
N SER A 168 -11.85 1.19 -0.56
CA SER A 168 -11.85 0.46 0.71
C SER A 168 -12.91 0.99 1.67
N LYS A 169 -13.29 0.17 2.66
CA LYS A 169 -14.28 0.50 3.71
C LYS A 169 -15.67 0.87 3.16
N CYS A 170 -16.04 0.32 2.01
CA CYS A 170 -17.35 0.55 1.40
C CYS A 170 -18.50 0.05 2.28
N ASP A 171 -18.25 -0.90 3.18
CA ASP A 171 -19.19 -1.39 4.19
C ASP A 171 -19.63 -0.34 5.22
N LEU A 172 -18.88 0.76 5.36
CA LEU A 172 -19.22 1.85 6.27
C LEU A 172 -20.22 2.86 5.69
N LEU A 173 -20.53 2.76 4.39
CA LEU A 173 -21.41 3.69 3.69
C LEU A 173 -22.66 2.97 3.15
N PRO A 174 -23.78 3.69 2.98
CA PRO A 174 -24.91 3.22 2.20
C PRO A 174 -24.51 2.86 0.77
N GLU A 175 -25.17 1.85 0.19
CA GLU A 175 -24.84 1.32 -1.14
C GLU A 175 -24.95 2.39 -2.25
N ASP A 176 -25.91 3.32 -2.13
CA ASP A 176 -26.10 4.43 -3.07
C ASP A 176 -24.93 5.44 -3.02
N GLU A 177 -24.38 5.70 -1.84
CA GLU A 177 -23.19 6.55 -1.67
C GLU A 177 -21.94 5.89 -2.25
N VAL A 178 -21.76 4.57 -2.02
CA VAL A 178 -20.67 3.80 -2.62
C VAL A 178 -20.76 3.84 -4.14
N ASN A 179 -21.95 3.54 -4.69
CA ASN A 179 -22.19 3.58 -6.14
C ASN A 179 -21.94 4.97 -6.73
N ARG A 180 -22.31 6.04 -6.02
CA ARG A 180 -22.01 7.42 -6.45
C ARG A 180 -20.51 7.67 -6.57
N ILE A 181 -19.72 7.25 -5.59
CA ILE A 181 -18.25 7.42 -5.60
C ILE A 181 -17.64 6.60 -6.75
N VAL A 182 -18.07 5.36 -6.93
CA VAL A 182 -17.60 4.49 -8.03
C VAL A 182 -17.96 5.11 -9.39
N ASP A 183 -19.16 5.67 -9.53
CA ASP A 183 -19.59 6.34 -10.76
C ASP A 183 -18.70 7.52 -11.15
N TRP A 184 -18.10 8.23 -10.19
CA TRP A 184 -17.15 9.32 -10.49
C TRP A 184 -15.91 8.84 -11.25
N SER A 185 -15.48 7.59 -11.06
CA SER A 185 -14.37 7.00 -11.82
C SER A 185 -14.69 6.78 -13.30
N ALA A 186 -15.96 6.48 -13.62
CA ALA A 186 -16.40 6.20 -14.97
C ALA A 186 -17.02 7.41 -15.68
N LYS A 187 -17.54 8.38 -14.92
CA LYS A 187 -18.33 9.52 -15.40
C LYS A 187 -17.79 10.84 -14.83
N PRO A 188 -16.74 11.44 -15.42
CA PRO A 188 -16.13 12.68 -14.91
C PRO A 188 -17.11 13.84 -14.73
N LYS A 189 -18.15 13.95 -15.56
CA LYS A 189 -19.21 14.98 -15.42
C LYS A 189 -19.99 14.86 -14.11
N MET A 190 -20.18 13.65 -13.59
CA MET A 190 -20.85 13.46 -12.31
C MET A 190 -19.98 13.94 -11.15
N LEU A 191 -18.66 13.80 -11.25
CA LEU A 191 -17.73 14.35 -10.28
C LEU A 191 -17.72 15.87 -10.34
N GLU A 192 -17.66 16.47 -11.53
CA GLU A 192 -17.72 17.92 -11.74
C GLU A 192 -18.99 18.52 -11.12
N ASN A 193 -20.16 17.95 -11.42
CA ASN A 193 -21.43 18.38 -10.82
C ASN A 193 -21.42 18.27 -9.28
N ALA A 194 -20.82 17.20 -8.74
CA ALA A 194 -20.73 17.01 -7.29
C ALA A 194 -19.81 18.05 -6.61
N ILE A 195 -18.77 18.52 -7.32
CA ILE A 195 -17.88 19.60 -6.86
C ILE A 195 -18.63 20.93 -6.86
N GLU A 196 -19.40 21.23 -7.90
CA GLU A 196 -20.15 22.49 -8.03
C GLU A 196 -21.30 22.65 -7.02
N GLN A 197 -21.83 21.54 -6.51
CA GLN A 197 -22.93 21.53 -5.55
C GLN A 197 -22.48 21.68 -4.09
N LYS A 198 -21.18 21.86 -3.84
CA LYS A 198 -20.60 22.14 -2.52
C LYS A 198 -20.35 23.61 -2.28
#